data_AF-A0A7K4HLN1-F1
#
_entry.id   AF-A0A7K4HLN1-F1
#
_cell.length_a   1.000
_cell.length_b   1.000
_cell.length_c   1.000
_cell.angle_alpha   90.00
_cell.angle_beta   90.00
_cell.angle_gamma   90.00
#
_symmetry.space_group_name_H-M   'P 1'
#
loop_
_entity.id
_entity.type
_entity.pdbx_description
1 polymer ?
#
loop_
_entity_poly.entity_id
_entity_poly.type
_entity_poly.pdbx_seq_one_letter_code
_entity_poly.pdbx_strand_id
1 'polypeptide(L)' 'MKKQTAGAVTVAAGVVCVAASAAWRLGLLETWLAIVLNVVAFPFFLVALGLWWNAAEKEGDTPFIGY' A
#
# COMPACT_ATOMS: atom_id res chain seq x y z
N MET A 1 -10.99 4.13 -9.52
CA MET A 1 -9.59 4.59 -9.54
C MET A 1 -8.88 3.87 -10.68
N LYS A 2 -8.04 4.54 -11.49
CA LYS A 2 -7.28 3.86 -12.55
C LYS A 2 -6.27 2.89 -11.92
N LYS A 3 -6.02 1.72 -12.51
CA LYS A 3 -5.04 0.73 -12.01
C LYS A 3 -3.69 1.38 -11.72
N GLN A 4 -3.20 2.24 -12.61
CA GLN A 4 -1.95 2.98 -12.41
C GLN A 4 -1.96 3.85 -11.13
N THR A 5 -3.07 4.52 -10.83
CA THR A 5 -3.20 5.32 -9.60
C THR A 5 -3.23 4.44 -8.37
N ALA A 6 -3.99 3.34 -8.38
CA ALA A 6 -4.03 2.40 -7.26
C ALA A 6 -2.64 1.81 -6.99
N GLY A 7 -1.93 1.39 -8.04
CA GLY A 7 -0.57 0.88 -7.95
C GLY A 7 0.42 1.91 -7.40
N ALA A 8 0.33 3.18 -7.82
CA ALA A 8 1.18 4.24 -7.28
C ALA A 8 0.97 4.45 -5.77
N VAL A 9 -0.29 4.43 -5.31
CA VAL A 9 -0.61 4.54 -3.88
C VAL A 9 -0.13 3.32 -3.11
N THR A 10 -0.30 2.11 -3.66
CA THR A 10 0.24 0.86 -3.08
C THR A 10 1.74 0.96 -2.88
N VAL A 11 2.49 1.35 -3.90
CA VAL A 11 3.95 1.48 -3.80
C VAL A 11 4.34 2.53 -2.77
N ALA A 12 3.72 3.71 -2.81
CA ALA A 12 4.03 4.78 -1.87
C ALA A 12 3.78 4.36 -0.41
N ALA A 13 2.62 3.79 -0.11
CA ALA A 13 2.27 3.33 1.23
C ALA A 13 3.18 2.18 1.69
N GLY A 14 3.48 1.22 0.81
CA GLY A 14 4.40 0.12 1.09
C GLY A 14 5.81 0.60 1.39
N VAL A 15 6.32 1.57 0.63
CA VAL A 15 7.63 2.20 0.87
C VAL A 15 7.66 2.88 2.25
N VAL A 16 6.60 3.59 2.65
CA VAL A 16 6.53 4.20 3.99
C VAL A 16 6.61 3.13 5.08
N CYS A 17 5.86 2.02 4.97
CA CYS A 17 5.91 0.93 5.94
C CYS A 17 7.31 0.31 6.05
N VAL A 18 7.93 -0.01 4.91
CA VAL A 18 9.27 -0.61 4.86
C VAL A 18 10.32 0.36 5.40
N ALA A 19 10.30 1.63 4.97
CA ALA A 19 11.24 2.65 5.41
C ALA A 19 11.12 2.94 6.90
N ALA A 20 9.91 3.09 7.43
CA ALA A 20 9.68 3.31 8.87
C ALA A 20 10.21 2.14 9.72
N SER A 21 9.94 0.91 9.29
CA SER A 21 10.40 -0.30 9.98
C SER A 21 11.92 -0.45 9.92
N ALA A 22 12.52 -0.18 8.75
CA ALA A 22 13.98 -0.23 8.56
C ALA A 22 14.68 0.86 9.39
N ALA A 23 14.17 2.10 9.35
CA ALA A 23 14.72 3.22 10.10
C ALA A 23 14.65 2.97 11.62
N TRP A 24 13.53 2.43 12.12
CA TRP A 24 13.44 1.99 13.51
C TRP A 24 14.47 0.91 13.85
N ARG A 25 14.61 -0.11 12.98
CA ARG A 25 15.55 -1.22 13.21
C ARG A 25 17.01 -0.76 13.24
N LEU A 26 17.34 0.31 12.51
CA LEU A 26 18.65 0.96 12.46
C LEU A 26 18.84 2.00 13.59
N GLY A 27 17.84 2.23 14.44
CA GLY A 27 17.89 3.22 15.52
C GLY A 27 17.77 4.68 15.06
N LEU A 28 17.33 4.92 13.82
CA LEU A 28 17.13 6.26 13.25
C LEU A 28 15.77 6.87 13.59
N LEU A 29 14.86 6.06 14.15
CA LEU A 29 13.47 6.41 14.35
C LEU A 29 13.01 5.91 15.72
N GLU A 30 12.40 6.78 16.51
CA GLU A 30 11.83 6.38 17.80
C GLU A 30 10.67 5.39 17.61
N THR A 31 10.51 4.47 18.56
CA THR A 31 9.52 3.39 18.49
C THR A 31 8.10 3.90 18.27
N TRP A 32 7.69 4.98 18.95
CA TRP A 32 6.33 5.48 18.82
C TRP A 32 6.05 6.07 17.44
N LEU A 33 7.02 6.78 16.84
CA LEU A 33 6.89 7.31 15.49
C LEU A 33 6.80 6.19 14.46
N ALA A 34 7.62 5.13 14.60
CA ALA A 34 7.57 3.98 13.72
C ALA A 34 6.23 3.24 13.80
N ILE A 35 5.64 3.15 14.99
CA ILE A 35 4.29 2.62 15.20
C ILE A 35 3.25 3.49 14.48
N VAL A 36 3.25 4.81 14.71
CA VAL A 36 2.27 5.72 14.09
C VAL A 36 2.36 5.66 12.57
N LEU A 37 3.57 5.70 12.00
CA LEU A 37 3.78 5.61 10.55
C LEU A 37 3.20 4.33 9.98
N ASN A 38 3.45 3.19 10.61
CA ASN A 38 2.93 1.90 10.15
C ASN A 38 1.42 1.77 10.34
N VAL A 39 0.88 2.17 11.50
CA VAL A 39 -0.57 2.11 11.79
C VAL A 39 -1.36 2.97 10.81
N VAL A 40 -0.82 4.12 10.40
CA VAL A 40 -1.45 4.98 9.40
C VAL A 40 -1.25 4.42 8.00
N ALA A 41 -0.02 4.10 7.57
CA ALA A 41 0.26 3.74 6.18
C ALA A 41 -0.23 2.34 5.78
N PHE A 42 -0.20 1.37 6.70
CA PHE A 42 -0.52 -0.02 6.38
C PHE A 42 -1.97 -0.25 5.92
N PRO A 43 -3.00 0.37 6.54
CA PRO A 43 -4.36 0.33 6.00
C PRO A 43 -4.48 0.86 4.57
N PHE A 44 -3.81 1.98 4.25
CA PHE A 44 -3.81 2.51 2.88
C PHE A 44 -3.12 1.56 1.91
N PHE A 45 -2.02 0.93 2.33
CA PHE A 45 -1.34 -0.10 1.54
C PHE A 45 -2.29 -1.25 1.21
N LEU A 46 -2.98 -1.83 2.21
CA LEU A 46 -3.89 -2.95 1.99
C LEU A 46 -5.06 -2.59 1.07
N VAL A 47 -5.70 -1.45 1.31
CA VAL A 47 -6.82 -0.99 0.48
C VAL A 47 -6.36 -0.72 -0.95
N ALA A 48 -5.27 0.04 -1.14
CA ALA A 48 -4.75 0.35 -2.46
C ALA A 48 -4.29 -0.92 -3.20
N LEU A 49 -3.64 -1.86 -2.49
CA LEU A 49 -3.22 -3.15 -3.05
C LEU A 49 -4.42 -3.96 -3.53
N GLY A 50 -5.47 -4.07 -2.72
CA GLY A 50 -6.71 -4.74 -3.11
C GLY A 50 -7.35 -4.09 -4.33
N LEU A 51 -7.41 -2.75 -4.36
CA LEU A 51 -7.93 -2.00 -5.51
C LEU A 51 -7.07 -2.20 -6.76
N TRP A 52 -5.74 -2.23 -6.62
CA TRP A 52 -4.82 -2.44 -7.73
C TRP A 52 -4.95 -3.84 -8.32
N TRP A 53 -5.07 -4.87 -7.47
CA TRP A 53 -5.24 -6.25 -7.91
C TRP A 53 -6.58 -6.48 -8.63
N ASN A 54 -7.65 -5.82 -8.17
CA ASN A 54 -8.99 -5.94 -8.76
C ASN A 54 -9.24 -4.96 -9.91
N ALA A 55 -8.37 -3.98 -10.12
CA ALA A 55 -8.54 -3.01 -11.21
C ALA A 55 -8.24 -3.67 -12.57
N ALA A 56 -9.24 -3.61 -13.44
CA ALA A 56 -9.16 -3.97 -14.84
C ALA A 56 -8.06 -3.18 -15.57
N GLU A 57 -7.31 -3.81 -16.46
CA GLU A 57 -6.32 -3.11 -17.32
C GLU A 57 -6.97 -2.38 -18.49
N LYS A 58 -8.17 -2.81 -18.90
CA LYS A 58 -9.01 -2.19 -19.92
C LYS A 58 -10.45 -2.00 -19.42
N GLU A 59 -11.15 -0.99 -19.93
CA GLU A 59 -12.58 -0.85 -19.70
C GLU A 59 -13.32 -2.11 -20.17
N GLY A 60 -14.14 -2.70 -19.31
CA GLY A 60 -14.88 -3.95 -19.57
C GLY A 60 -14.17 -5.24 -19.12
N ASP A 61 -12.93 -5.17 -18.66
CA ASP A 61 -12.16 -6.33 -18.19
C ASP A 61 -12.22 -6.45 -16.66
N THR A 62 -13.43 -6.40 -16.08
CA THR A 62 -13.60 -6.75 -14.67
C THR A 62 -13.29 -8.24 -14.53
N PRO A 63 -12.25 -8.64 -13.78
CA PRO A 63 -11.99 -10.04 -13.54
C PRO A 63 -13.17 -10.55 -12.72
N PHE A 64 -14.05 -11.34 -13.34
CA PHE A 64 -15.09 -12.05 -12.61
C PHE A 64 -14.36 -12.98 -11.63
N ILE A 65 -14.33 -12.60 -10.34
CA ILE A 65 -14.24 -13.58 -9.27
C ILE A 65 -15.51 -14.42 -9.41
N GLY A 66 -15.37 -15.57 -10.07
CA GLY A 66 -16.44 -16.56 -10.26
C GLY A 66 -16.90 -16.72 -11.70
N TYR A 67 -16.10 -17.43 -12.51
CA TYR A 67 -16.57 -18.56 -13.33
C TYR A 67 -15.53 -19.67 -13.25
#